data_AF-A0A2G7HIN6-F1
#
_entry.id   AF-A0A2G7HIN6-F1
#
_cell.length_a   1.000
_cell.length_b   1.000
_cell.length_c   1.000
_cell.angle_alpha   90.00
_cell.angle_beta   90.00
_cell.angle_gamma   90.00
#
_symmetry.space_group_name_H-M   'P 1'
#
loop_
_entity.id
_entity.type
_entity.pdbx_description
1 polymer ?
#
loop_
_entity_poly.entity_id
_entity_poly.type
_entity_poly.pdbx_seq_one_letter_code
_entity_poly.pdbx_strand_id
1 'polypeptide(L)'
;MGNTIQRYDYSVENKFSEESFFKDVLVTCYKKKLLDENTLARIYYERMELLRVKLKYYTKDESSSVMTEVAESILQCIDYTIGIYLKNFENIELITEELKHTSLDDMLKMGQDLIKNKKLECKKLFNDVKANKLKVDNYSYNDTIDDGISPFFKEYDDFFASHETPCSIDYQLYIDTMNFIGIEYMYNYLYNLSLENEFCNKFDISEINKLLKGYDKKCELLLINIFELVLINSLGLIICNKDLSSLNINNLDREIIKNKLEKLSIGELNAELIKDAKICLEILEIKNTELMTYIKKGILNIALLINERIKLNKLETVFISFNEEECNEIIEYTDGIRMANSKFKKLTEEIRECSLVEDKILLIKNNIKSLEDLVDMLNADCLFGDEYIAFFKSLSKMEIVLLSKYISDLSFEYEYEKDLYVEFNKYILSLRKEEQREINELKDRINL
;
A
#
# COMPACT_ATOMS: atom_id res chain seq x y z
N MET A 1 27.13 22.92 -11.96
CA MET A 1 26.40 24.02 -11.32
C MET A 1 24.93 23.71 -11.48
N GLY A 2 24.35 23.08 -10.46
CA GLY A 2 22.97 22.57 -10.50
C GLY A 2 22.00 23.67 -10.11
N ASN A 3 20.99 23.89 -10.94
CA ASN A 3 19.80 24.66 -10.57
C ASN A 3 18.97 23.81 -9.62
N THR A 4 19.25 23.93 -8.32
CA THR A 4 18.35 23.46 -7.28
C THR A 4 17.24 24.50 -7.17
N ILE A 5 16.04 24.17 -7.64
CA ILE A 5 14.83 24.94 -7.35
C ILE A 5 14.63 24.86 -5.84
N GLN A 6 15.10 25.88 -5.11
CA GLN A 6 14.90 25.97 -3.67
C GLN A 6 13.42 26.22 -3.40
N ARG A 7 12.82 25.34 -2.60
CA ARG A 7 11.44 25.44 -2.11
C ARG A 7 11.25 26.79 -1.43
N TYR A 8 10.24 27.52 -1.89
CA TYR A 8 9.77 28.78 -1.31
C TYR A 8 9.46 28.61 0.17
N ASP A 9 10.19 29.34 1.02
CA ASP A 9 9.84 29.54 2.42
C ASP A 9 9.50 31.04 2.58
N TYR A 10 8.33 31.43 2.08
CA TYR A 10 7.86 32.80 2.18
C TYR A 10 7.19 33.01 3.53
N SER A 11 7.61 34.09 4.21
CA SER A 11 7.08 34.54 5.49
C SER A 11 5.55 34.66 5.45
N VAL A 12 4.94 34.48 6.63
CA VAL A 12 3.52 34.27 6.96
C VAL A 12 2.52 35.30 6.37
N GLU A 13 2.94 36.32 5.62
CA GLU A 13 2.09 37.44 5.21
C GLU A 13 1.46 37.33 3.81
N ASN A 14 1.98 36.53 2.87
CA ASN A 14 1.39 36.39 1.52
C ASN A 14 1.38 34.91 1.06
N LYS A 15 0.32 34.14 1.32
CA LYS A 15 0.13 32.83 0.68
C LYS A 15 -0.47 33.03 -0.71
N PHE A 16 0.35 33.01 -1.76
CA PHE A 16 -0.12 33.01 -3.15
C PHE A 16 -0.58 31.63 -3.57
N SER A 17 -1.65 31.56 -4.36
CA SER A 17 -2.08 30.31 -5.00
C SER A 17 -1.09 29.92 -6.08
N GLU A 18 -0.71 28.63 -6.15
CA GLU A 18 0.15 28.12 -7.21
C GLU A 18 -0.53 28.18 -8.60
N GLU A 19 -1.85 28.00 -8.64
CA GLU A 19 -2.68 28.13 -9.85
C GLU A 19 -2.88 29.59 -10.28
N SER A 20 -3.14 30.49 -9.32
CA SER A 20 -3.49 31.89 -9.61
C SER A 20 -2.36 32.87 -9.28
N PHE A 21 -1.11 32.41 -9.27
CA PHE A 21 0.05 33.15 -8.75
C PHE A 21 0.17 34.58 -9.29
N PHE A 22 0.17 34.75 -10.62
CA PHE A 22 0.31 36.07 -11.24
C PHE A 22 -0.82 37.01 -10.84
N LYS A 23 -2.06 36.51 -10.81
CA LYS A 23 -3.23 37.30 -10.39
C LYS A 23 -3.11 37.72 -8.92
N ASP A 24 -2.70 36.82 -8.04
CA ASP A 24 -2.54 37.11 -6.61
C ASP A 24 -1.42 38.13 -6.35
N VAL A 25 -0.32 38.04 -7.11
CA VAL A 25 0.74 39.05 -7.12
C VAL A 25 0.18 40.41 -7.50
N LEU A 26 -0.54 40.53 -8.61
CA LEU A 26 -1.11 41.81 -9.06
C LEU A 26 -2.08 42.41 -8.03
N VAL A 27 -2.95 41.59 -7.44
CA VAL A 27 -3.86 42.01 -6.36
C VAL A 27 -3.08 42.53 -5.15
N THR A 28 -1.98 41.86 -4.80
CA THR A 28 -1.13 42.25 -3.67
C THR A 28 -0.38 43.54 -3.95
N CYS A 29 0.21 43.68 -5.13
CA CYS A 29 0.87 44.92 -5.57
C CYS A 29 -0.10 46.11 -5.56
N TYR A 30 -1.35 45.92 -5.99
CA TYR A 30 -2.38 46.95 -5.91
C TYR A 30 -2.72 47.32 -4.46
N LYS A 31 -3.02 46.32 -3.61
CA LYS A 31 -3.38 46.55 -2.19
C LYS A 31 -2.27 47.24 -1.40
N LYS A 32 -1.02 46.85 -1.65
CA LYS A 32 0.17 47.41 -0.99
C LYS A 32 0.73 48.67 -1.71
N LYS A 33 0.09 49.13 -2.79
CA LYS A 33 0.53 50.27 -3.61
C LYS A 33 2.00 50.16 -4.09
N LEU A 34 2.42 48.95 -4.45
CA LEU A 34 3.77 48.65 -4.93
C LEU A 34 3.96 48.99 -6.42
N LEU A 35 2.86 48.99 -7.17
CA LEU A 35 2.80 49.42 -8.57
C LEU A 35 1.93 50.67 -8.70
N ASP A 36 2.37 51.62 -9.52
CA ASP A 36 1.57 52.81 -9.84
C ASP A 36 0.46 52.50 -10.87
N GLU A 37 -0.50 53.41 -11.00
CA GLU A 37 -1.66 53.25 -11.89
C GLU A 37 -1.25 53.12 -13.36
N ASN A 38 -0.18 53.79 -13.78
CA ASN A 38 0.33 53.71 -15.15
C ASN A 38 0.88 52.30 -15.46
N THR A 39 1.61 51.72 -14.53
CA THR A 39 2.19 50.38 -14.65
C THR A 39 1.09 49.31 -14.65
N LEU A 40 0.10 49.44 -13.76
CA LEU A 40 -1.06 48.54 -13.74
C LEU A 40 -1.88 48.63 -15.03
N ALA A 41 -2.10 49.83 -15.56
CA ALA A 41 -2.78 50.04 -16.85
C ALA A 41 -2.00 49.42 -18.02
N ARG A 42 -0.66 49.58 -18.04
CA ARG A 42 0.22 48.94 -19.03
C ARG A 42 0.09 47.41 -18.96
N ILE A 43 0.24 46.82 -17.78
CA ILE A 43 0.12 45.37 -17.56
C ILE A 43 -1.24 44.85 -18.04
N TYR A 44 -2.33 45.56 -17.71
CA TYR A 44 -3.66 45.19 -18.18
C TYR A 44 -3.75 45.20 -19.72
N TYR A 45 -3.25 46.26 -20.37
CA TYR A 45 -3.25 46.37 -21.82
C TYR A 45 -2.40 45.28 -22.48
N GLU A 46 -1.17 45.06 -22.01
CA GLU A 46 -0.28 44.02 -22.53
C GLU A 46 -0.91 42.63 -22.38
N ARG A 47 -1.56 42.34 -21.25
CA ARG A 47 -2.25 41.07 -20.99
C ARG A 47 -3.39 40.83 -21.99
N MET A 48 -4.17 41.87 -22.31
CA MET A 48 -5.23 41.78 -23.32
C MET A 48 -4.67 41.65 -24.75
N GLU A 49 -3.55 42.29 -25.03
CA GLU A 49 -2.85 42.16 -26.32
C GLU A 49 -2.30 40.75 -26.53
N LEU A 50 -1.70 40.14 -25.50
CA LEU A 50 -1.26 38.74 -25.54
C LEU A 50 -2.42 37.79 -25.80
N LEU A 51 -3.56 38.01 -25.12
CA LEU A 51 -4.78 37.23 -25.37
C LEU A 51 -5.25 37.39 -26.81
N ARG A 52 -5.32 38.62 -27.33
CA ARG A 52 -5.70 38.91 -28.71
C ARG A 52 -4.80 38.17 -29.70
N VAL A 53 -3.49 38.19 -29.48
CA VAL A 53 -2.50 37.50 -30.32
C VAL A 53 -2.72 35.98 -30.27
N LYS A 54 -2.83 35.36 -29.09
CA LYS A 54 -3.09 33.93 -28.97
C LYS A 54 -4.42 33.50 -29.59
N LEU A 55 -5.47 34.29 -29.44
CA LEU A 55 -6.78 34.02 -30.06
C LEU A 55 -6.70 34.02 -31.59
N LYS A 56 -5.93 34.94 -32.19
CA LYS A 56 -5.66 34.90 -33.63
C LYS A 56 -4.96 33.62 -34.06
N TYR A 57 -3.96 33.17 -33.30
CA TYR A 57 -3.32 31.88 -33.58
C TYR A 57 -4.30 30.71 -33.43
N TYR A 58 -5.13 30.71 -32.38
CA TYR A 58 -6.10 29.66 -32.10
C TYR A 58 -7.15 29.54 -33.22
N THR A 59 -7.69 30.67 -33.69
CA THR A 59 -8.66 30.68 -34.80
C THR A 59 -8.01 30.61 -36.19
N LYS A 60 -6.67 30.52 -36.26
CA LYS A 60 -5.88 30.64 -37.50
C LYS A 60 -6.18 31.93 -38.28
N ASP A 61 -6.61 32.99 -37.58
CA ASP A 61 -7.10 34.26 -38.13
C ASP A 61 -8.32 34.09 -39.09
N GLU A 62 -9.00 32.94 -39.06
CA GLU A 62 -10.17 32.62 -39.90
C GLU A 62 -11.49 33.01 -39.24
N SER A 63 -11.47 33.33 -37.94
CA SER A 63 -12.66 33.73 -37.17
C SER A 63 -12.36 34.90 -36.24
N SER A 64 -13.32 35.83 -36.16
CA SER A 64 -13.32 36.95 -35.21
C SER A 64 -14.08 36.65 -33.91
N SER A 65 -14.61 35.44 -33.75
CA SER A 65 -15.37 35.02 -32.57
C SER A 65 -14.87 33.69 -32.02
N VAL A 66 -14.81 33.60 -30.69
CA VAL A 66 -14.59 32.37 -29.92
C VAL A 66 -15.60 32.30 -28.78
N MET A 67 -15.80 31.11 -28.24
CA MET A 67 -16.56 30.95 -26.99
C MET A 67 -15.82 31.63 -25.83
N THR A 68 -16.57 32.16 -24.86
CA THR A 68 -16.00 32.86 -23.69
C THR A 68 -15.07 31.95 -22.91
N GLU A 69 -15.46 30.67 -22.74
CA GLU A 69 -14.70 29.65 -22.03
C GLU A 69 -13.32 29.40 -22.66
N VAL A 70 -13.25 29.45 -24.00
CA VAL A 70 -11.99 29.32 -24.75
C VAL A 70 -11.09 30.54 -24.52
N ALA A 71 -11.66 31.75 -24.55
CA ALA A 71 -10.90 32.97 -24.28
C ALA A 71 -10.39 33.02 -22.83
N GLU A 72 -11.21 32.58 -21.86
CA GLU A 72 -10.84 32.50 -20.45
C GLU A 72 -9.73 31.47 -20.21
N SER A 73 -9.83 30.27 -20.79
CA SER A 73 -8.78 29.25 -20.70
C SER A 73 -7.46 29.72 -21.32
N ILE A 74 -7.48 30.36 -22.50
CA ILE A 74 -6.26 30.91 -23.10
C ILE A 74 -5.64 32.01 -22.23
N LEU A 75 -6.47 32.86 -21.60
CA LEU A 75 -5.99 33.87 -20.67
C LEU A 75 -5.37 33.24 -19.41
N GLN A 76 -5.97 32.17 -18.88
CA GLN A 76 -5.40 31.40 -17.78
C GLN A 76 -4.06 30.75 -18.17
N CYS A 77 -3.92 30.25 -19.39
CA CYS A 77 -2.64 29.76 -19.92
C CYS A 77 -1.57 30.87 -19.92
N ILE A 78 -1.91 32.07 -20.38
CA ILE A 78 -0.99 33.23 -20.36
C ILE A 78 -0.57 33.54 -18.92
N ASP A 79 -1.54 33.67 -18.00
CA ASP A 79 -1.27 34.02 -16.61
C ASP A 79 -0.44 32.98 -15.88
N TYR A 80 -0.75 31.69 -16.08
CA TYR A 80 0.01 30.58 -15.52
C TYR A 80 1.46 30.59 -16.01
N THR A 81 1.65 30.80 -17.32
CA THR A 81 2.99 30.82 -17.92
C THR A 81 3.84 31.99 -17.42
N ILE A 82 3.25 33.19 -17.32
CA ILE A 82 3.91 34.35 -16.69
C ILE A 82 4.17 34.06 -15.21
N GLY A 83 3.22 33.44 -14.52
CA GLY A 83 3.36 33.01 -13.13
C GLY A 83 4.57 32.11 -12.92
N ILE A 84 4.79 31.10 -13.77
CA ILE A 84 5.99 30.24 -13.72
C ILE A 84 7.28 31.05 -13.80
N TYR A 85 7.35 32.06 -14.67
CA TYR A 85 8.53 32.93 -14.73
C TYR A 85 8.71 33.73 -13.44
N LEU A 86 7.64 34.38 -12.96
CA LEU A 86 7.67 35.24 -11.79
C LEU A 86 7.94 34.49 -10.49
N LYS A 87 7.63 33.20 -10.42
CA LYS A 87 7.98 32.37 -9.27
C LYS A 87 9.49 32.37 -9.03
N ASN A 88 10.35 32.46 -10.06
CA ASN A 88 11.82 32.45 -9.87
C ASN A 88 12.40 33.62 -9.05
N PHE A 89 11.59 34.61 -8.66
CA PHE A 89 12.01 35.71 -7.80
C PHE A 89 11.66 35.41 -6.33
N GLU A 90 12.62 35.67 -5.45
CA GLU A 90 12.53 35.29 -4.03
C GLU A 90 11.46 36.07 -3.24
N ASN A 91 11.12 37.28 -3.69
CA ASN A 91 10.20 38.15 -2.95
C ASN A 91 9.40 39.10 -3.86
N ILE A 92 8.33 39.66 -3.27
CA ILE A 92 7.38 40.52 -3.97
C ILE A 92 8.02 41.82 -4.45
N GLU A 93 9.05 42.33 -3.78
CA GLU A 93 9.79 43.53 -4.19
C GLU A 93 10.52 43.28 -5.51
N LEU A 94 11.24 42.16 -5.64
CA LEU A 94 11.90 41.77 -6.88
C LEU A 94 10.90 41.51 -8.01
N ILE A 95 9.79 40.82 -7.72
CA ILE A 95 8.68 40.63 -8.68
C ILE A 95 8.13 41.98 -9.14
N THR A 96 7.98 42.94 -8.23
CA THR A 96 7.46 44.27 -8.54
C THR A 96 8.42 45.05 -9.45
N GLU A 97 9.72 45.01 -9.18
CA GLU A 97 10.72 45.65 -10.05
C GLU A 97 10.73 45.01 -11.44
N GLU A 98 10.64 43.69 -11.51
CA GLU A 98 10.54 42.97 -12.77
C GLU A 98 9.29 43.38 -13.56
N LEU A 99 8.13 43.45 -12.90
CA LEU A 99 6.86 43.91 -13.48
C LEU A 99 6.88 45.37 -13.95
N LYS A 100 7.82 46.21 -13.46
CA LYS A 100 7.98 47.60 -13.94
C LYS A 100 8.82 47.67 -15.20
N HIS A 101 9.85 46.83 -15.32
CA HIS A 101 10.89 46.99 -16.35
C HIS A 101 10.79 46.02 -17.52
N THR A 102 10.14 44.87 -17.33
CA THR A 102 10.03 43.82 -18.36
C THR A 102 8.60 43.78 -18.91
N SER A 103 8.47 43.55 -20.23
CA SER A 103 7.17 43.42 -20.89
C SER A 103 6.54 42.05 -20.60
N LEU A 104 5.21 41.95 -20.56
CA LEU A 104 4.55 40.65 -20.38
C LEU A 104 4.82 39.68 -21.53
N ASP A 105 5.13 40.17 -22.75
CA ASP A 105 5.51 39.32 -23.88
C ASP A 105 6.85 38.62 -23.64
N ASP A 106 7.84 39.34 -23.10
CA ASP A 106 9.12 38.75 -22.73
C ASP A 106 8.98 37.77 -21.56
N MET A 107 8.18 38.13 -20.54
CA MET A 107 7.88 37.23 -19.42
C MET A 107 7.19 35.95 -19.90
N LEU A 108 6.24 36.06 -20.83
CA LEU A 108 5.54 34.92 -21.40
C LEU A 108 6.53 33.99 -22.13
N LYS A 109 7.43 34.53 -22.95
CA LYS A 109 8.48 33.75 -23.64
C LYS A 109 9.41 33.04 -22.66
N MET A 110 9.88 33.74 -21.62
CA MET A 110 10.72 33.15 -20.59
C MET A 110 9.99 32.03 -19.83
N GLY A 111 8.71 32.24 -19.49
CA GLY A 111 7.85 31.22 -18.90
C GLY A 111 7.68 29.99 -19.79
N GLN A 112 7.48 30.18 -21.09
CA GLN A 112 7.38 29.07 -22.06
C GLN A 112 8.67 28.25 -22.12
N ASP A 113 9.83 28.90 -22.11
CA ASP A 113 11.12 28.21 -22.13
C ASP A 113 11.35 27.41 -20.84
N LEU A 114 10.91 27.94 -19.68
CA LEU A 114 10.91 27.19 -18.42
C LEU A 114 9.99 25.96 -18.47
N ILE A 115 8.77 26.10 -18.99
CA ILE A 115 7.83 24.97 -19.14
C ILE A 115 8.43 23.89 -20.04
N LYS A 116 9.02 24.26 -21.18
CA LYS A 116 9.66 23.30 -22.10
C LYS A 116 10.80 22.54 -21.42
N ASN A 117 11.67 23.24 -20.69
CA ASN A 117 12.75 22.61 -19.93
C ASN A 117 12.20 21.67 -18.86
N LYS A 118 11.15 22.09 -18.13
CA LYS A 118 10.49 21.30 -17.10
C LYS A 118 9.80 20.06 -17.67
N LYS A 119 9.23 20.13 -18.88
CA LYS A 119 8.66 18.99 -19.61
C LYS A 119 9.70 17.93 -19.91
N LEU A 120 10.91 18.34 -20.32
CA LEU A 120 12.03 17.41 -20.53
C LEU A 120 12.49 16.76 -19.22
N GLU A 121 12.55 17.53 -18.13
CA GLU A 121 12.87 17.02 -16.80
C GLU A 121 11.83 16.00 -16.31
N CYS A 122 10.53 16.33 -16.40
CA CYS A 122 9.44 15.41 -16.06
C CYS A 122 9.51 14.12 -16.88
N LYS A 123 9.88 14.20 -18.17
CA LYS A 123 10.00 13.01 -19.00
C LYS A 123 11.12 12.08 -18.54
N LYS A 124 12.27 12.64 -18.11
CA LYS A 124 13.37 11.85 -17.53
C LYS A 124 12.92 11.20 -16.22
N LEU A 125 12.35 12.00 -15.32
CA LEU A 125 11.87 11.54 -14.03
C LEU A 125 10.80 10.45 -14.16
N PHE A 126 9.89 10.57 -15.13
CA PHE A 126 8.89 9.53 -15.41
C PHE A 126 9.52 8.22 -15.88
N ASN A 127 10.56 8.28 -16.72
CA ASN A 127 11.30 7.08 -17.12
C ASN A 127 12.00 6.44 -15.93
N ASP A 128 12.56 7.24 -15.01
CA ASP A 128 13.19 6.75 -13.78
C ASP A 128 12.17 6.10 -12.84
N VAL A 129 10.98 6.70 -12.69
CA VAL A 129 9.85 6.12 -11.95
C VAL A 129 9.44 4.77 -12.56
N LYS A 130 9.32 4.68 -13.89
CA LYS A 130 9.02 3.42 -14.59
C LYS A 130 10.10 2.36 -14.36
N ALA A 131 11.37 2.75 -14.40
CA ALA A 131 12.49 1.83 -14.19
C ALA A 131 12.56 1.29 -12.75
N ASN A 132 12.17 2.10 -11.76
CA ASN A 132 12.17 1.75 -10.34
C ASN A 132 10.77 1.41 -9.80
N LYS A 133 9.83 1.08 -10.69
CA LYS A 133 8.46 0.73 -10.32
C LYS A 133 8.44 -0.53 -9.46
N LEU A 134 7.66 -0.51 -8.38
CA LEU A 134 7.45 -1.68 -7.51
C LEU A 134 6.68 -2.77 -8.26
N LYS A 135 7.07 -4.03 -8.07
CA LYS A 135 6.39 -5.21 -8.63
C LYS A 135 5.31 -5.72 -7.68
N VAL A 136 4.33 -4.87 -7.39
CA VAL A 136 3.20 -5.17 -6.51
C VAL A 136 1.90 -5.29 -7.29
N ASP A 137 0.96 -6.06 -6.77
CA ASP A 137 -0.38 -6.21 -7.34
C ASP A 137 -1.32 -5.15 -6.75
N ASN A 138 -1.11 -3.87 -7.08
CA ASN A 138 -2.07 -2.79 -6.81
C ASN A 138 -2.48 -2.11 -8.11
N TYR A 139 -3.78 -2.16 -8.45
CA TYR A 139 -4.28 -1.65 -9.72
C TYR A 139 -4.00 -0.15 -9.88
N SER A 140 -4.35 0.66 -8.88
CA SER A 140 -4.21 2.12 -8.97
C SER A 140 -2.76 2.56 -9.18
N TYR A 141 -1.81 1.94 -8.47
CA TYR A 141 -0.38 2.18 -8.61
C TYR A 141 0.13 1.79 -10.01
N ASN A 142 -0.24 0.59 -10.46
CA ASN A 142 0.21 0.07 -11.74
C ASN A 142 -0.37 0.85 -12.92
N ASP A 143 -1.68 1.06 -12.94
CA ASP A 143 -2.42 1.77 -13.99
C ASP A 143 -1.91 3.21 -14.12
N THR A 144 -1.77 3.93 -13.00
CA THR A 144 -1.25 5.30 -12.99
C THR A 144 0.13 5.41 -13.67
N ILE A 145 1.05 4.50 -13.35
CA ILE A 145 2.42 4.54 -13.89
C ILE A 145 2.47 4.04 -15.34
N ASP A 146 1.79 2.94 -15.65
CA ASP A 146 1.88 2.31 -16.97
C ASP A 146 1.17 3.17 -18.02
N ASP A 147 -0.08 3.52 -17.73
CA ASP A 147 -1.03 4.10 -18.69
C ASP A 147 -1.47 5.51 -18.30
N GLY A 148 -1.83 5.76 -17.04
CA GLY A 148 -2.48 7.00 -16.59
C GLY A 148 -1.67 8.29 -16.80
N ILE A 149 -0.36 8.26 -16.58
CA ILE A 149 0.55 9.42 -16.77
C ILE A 149 0.96 9.60 -18.24
N SER A 150 0.96 8.53 -19.03
CA SER A 150 1.47 8.55 -20.41
C SER A 150 0.79 9.59 -21.33
N PRO A 151 -0.55 9.82 -21.27
CA PRO A 151 -1.25 10.87 -22.00
C PRO A 151 -0.66 12.26 -21.82
N PHE A 152 -0.19 12.62 -20.61
CA PHE A 152 0.37 13.95 -20.33
C PHE A 152 1.49 14.31 -21.31
N PHE A 153 2.41 13.38 -21.55
CA PHE A 153 3.55 13.66 -22.44
C PHE A 153 3.17 13.72 -23.93
N LYS A 154 1.98 13.23 -24.30
CA LYS A 154 1.46 13.27 -25.68
C LYS A 154 0.55 14.48 -25.91
N GLU A 155 -0.25 14.83 -24.92
CA GLU A 155 -1.38 15.76 -25.05
C GLU A 155 -1.16 17.11 -24.36
N TYR A 156 -0.17 17.23 -23.47
CA TYR A 156 0.12 18.49 -22.78
C TYR A 156 0.53 19.60 -23.77
N ASP A 157 -0.37 20.57 -23.93
CA ASP A 157 -0.23 21.75 -24.77
C ASP A 157 0.32 22.93 -23.95
N ASP A 158 1.62 23.17 -24.08
CA ASP A 158 2.32 24.27 -23.42
C ASP A 158 2.03 25.65 -24.05
N PHE A 159 1.35 25.70 -25.21
CA PHE A 159 1.10 26.93 -25.94
C PHE A 159 -0.32 27.47 -25.74
N PHE A 160 -1.36 26.64 -25.71
CA PHE A 160 -2.74 27.09 -25.50
C PHE A 160 -3.34 26.68 -24.15
N ALA A 161 -2.82 25.64 -23.50
CA ALA A 161 -3.43 25.05 -22.32
C ALA A 161 -2.40 24.63 -21.26
N SER A 162 -1.35 25.44 -21.04
CA SER A 162 -0.24 25.08 -20.14
C SER A 162 -0.64 24.85 -18.68
N HIS A 163 -1.81 25.36 -18.27
CA HIS A 163 -2.39 25.20 -16.94
C HIS A 163 -3.11 23.86 -16.76
N GLU A 164 -3.45 23.17 -17.86
CA GLU A 164 -4.14 21.89 -17.85
C GLU A 164 -3.19 20.72 -17.59
N THR A 165 -3.69 19.65 -16.98
CA THR A 165 -2.93 18.43 -16.71
C THR A 165 -3.66 17.22 -17.31
N PRO A 166 -3.48 16.93 -18.62
CA PRO A 166 -4.18 15.82 -19.27
C PRO A 166 -3.57 14.46 -18.85
N CYS A 167 -4.03 13.92 -17.74
CA CYS A 167 -3.68 12.58 -17.24
C CYS A 167 -4.78 12.00 -16.36
N SER A 168 -4.69 10.70 -16.11
CA SER A 168 -5.54 9.98 -15.16
C SER A 168 -4.66 9.43 -14.05
N ILE A 169 -4.81 9.96 -12.84
CA ILE A 169 -3.99 9.59 -11.68
C ILE A 169 -4.92 9.08 -10.59
N ASP A 170 -4.93 7.77 -10.40
CA ASP A 170 -5.73 7.11 -9.37
C ASP A 170 -4.91 6.81 -8.11
N TYR A 171 -3.60 6.61 -8.25
CA TYR A 171 -2.71 6.36 -7.11
C TYR A 171 -2.44 7.65 -6.34
N GLN A 172 -2.99 7.72 -5.12
CA GLN A 172 -2.82 8.84 -4.21
C GLN A 172 -1.47 8.74 -3.50
N LEU A 173 -0.68 9.80 -3.60
CA LEU A 173 0.57 9.93 -2.84
C LEU A 173 0.27 10.22 -1.37
N TYR A 174 1.20 9.86 -0.50
CA TYR A 174 1.03 10.09 0.93
C TYR A 174 1.01 11.58 1.29
N ILE A 175 1.85 12.38 0.63
CA ILE A 175 1.80 13.83 0.72
C ILE A 175 1.18 14.39 -0.55
N ASP A 176 0.03 15.01 -0.36
CA ASP A 176 -0.73 15.61 -1.44
C ASP A 176 -0.02 16.83 -2.07
N THR A 177 -0.15 16.95 -3.38
CA THR A 177 0.39 18.03 -4.22
C THR A 177 -0.70 18.72 -5.06
N MET A 178 -1.98 18.50 -4.76
CA MET A 178 -3.14 19.06 -5.48
C MET A 178 -3.19 20.59 -5.58
N ASN A 179 -2.36 21.33 -4.83
CA ASN A 179 -2.28 22.78 -4.97
C ASN A 179 -1.61 23.21 -6.28
N PHE A 180 -0.79 22.36 -6.90
CA PHE A 180 -0.14 22.65 -8.18
C PHE A 180 -1.04 22.26 -9.36
N ILE A 181 -0.80 22.89 -10.51
CA ILE A 181 -1.43 22.54 -11.79
C ILE A 181 -0.39 22.44 -12.91
N GLY A 182 -0.80 22.00 -14.10
CA GLY A 182 0.02 21.91 -15.29
C GLY A 182 1.32 21.13 -15.09
N ILE A 183 2.42 21.68 -15.61
CA ILE A 183 3.74 21.04 -15.53
C ILE A 183 4.29 20.97 -14.10
N GLU A 184 3.94 21.92 -13.25
CA GLU A 184 4.37 21.94 -11.84
C GLU A 184 3.73 20.80 -11.06
N TYR A 185 2.45 20.51 -11.28
CA TYR A 185 1.78 19.35 -10.69
C TYR A 185 2.46 18.05 -11.11
N MET A 186 2.64 17.85 -12.42
CA MET A 186 3.26 16.63 -12.94
C MET A 186 4.67 16.42 -12.39
N TYR A 187 5.48 17.48 -12.31
CA TYR A 187 6.81 17.39 -11.71
C TYR A 187 6.75 16.98 -10.23
N ASN A 188 5.93 17.66 -9.42
CA ASN A 188 5.85 17.40 -7.99
C ASN A 188 5.29 16.00 -7.70
N TYR A 189 4.28 15.56 -8.46
CA TYR A 189 3.72 14.22 -8.36
C TYR A 189 4.79 13.16 -8.65
N LEU A 190 5.46 13.24 -9.80
CA LEU A 190 6.50 12.29 -10.19
C LEU A 190 7.68 12.29 -9.20
N TYR A 191 8.06 13.47 -8.70
CA TYR A 191 9.15 13.61 -7.75
C TYR A 191 8.81 12.92 -6.42
N ASN A 192 7.63 13.20 -5.86
CA ASN A 192 7.19 12.56 -4.62
C ASN A 192 6.99 11.05 -4.79
N LEU A 193 6.42 10.60 -5.91
CA LEU A 193 6.31 9.16 -6.23
C LEU A 193 7.69 8.50 -6.32
N SER A 194 8.70 9.19 -6.87
CA SER A 194 10.07 8.66 -6.91
C SER A 194 10.68 8.48 -5.52
N LEU A 195 10.38 9.38 -4.57
CA LEU A 195 10.81 9.26 -3.17
C LEU A 195 10.10 8.08 -2.48
N GLU A 196 8.80 7.93 -2.70
CA GLU A 196 8.04 6.79 -2.18
C GLU A 196 8.59 5.46 -2.69
N ASN A 197 8.86 5.37 -4.00
CA ASN A 197 9.47 4.20 -4.62
C ASN A 197 10.89 3.97 -4.11
N GLU A 198 11.72 5.00 -3.93
CA GLU A 198 13.08 4.87 -3.38
C GLU A 198 13.07 4.19 -2.01
N PHE A 199 12.15 4.62 -1.13
CA PHE A 199 11.99 4.01 0.18
C PHE A 199 11.50 2.56 0.10
N CYS A 200 10.42 2.31 -0.65
CA CYS A 200 9.82 0.99 -0.75
C CYS A 200 10.76 -0.05 -1.40
N ASN A 201 11.57 0.35 -2.38
CA ASN A 201 12.54 -0.54 -3.04
C ASN A 201 13.67 -1.03 -2.12
N LYS A 202 13.75 -0.57 -0.87
CA LYS A 202 14.67 -1.11 0.14
C LYS A 202 14.15 -2.37 0.84
N PHE A 203 12.90 -2.74 0.61
CA PHE A 203 12.28 -3.92 1.19
C PHE A 203 12.10 -5.02 0.14
N ASP A 204 12.09 -6.28 0.60
CA ASP A 204 11.76 -7.39 -0.29
C ASP A 204 10.32 -7.26 -0.77
N ILE A 205 10.10 -7.46 -2.07
CA ILE A 205 8.79 -7.31 -2.67
C ILE A 205 7.75 -8.28 -2.10
N SER A 206 8.19 -9.47 -1.68
CA SER A 206 7.32 -10.45 -1.02
C SER A 206 6.83 -9.97 0.33
N GLU A 207 7.66 -9.22 1.09
CA GLU A 207 7.25 -8.63 2.36
C GLU A 207 6.27 -7.48 2.16
N ILE A 208 6.47 -6.64 1.12
CA ILE A 208 5.50 -5.60 0.75
C ILE A 208 4.16 -6.23 0.37
N ASN A 209 4.16 -7.27 -0.47
CA ASN A 209 2.92 -7.93 -0.89
C ASN A 209 2.18 -8.58 0.31
N LYS A 210 2.91 -9.24 1.22
CA LYS A 210 2.31 -9.77 2.47
C LYS A 210 1.74 -8.67 3.35
N LEU A 211 2.42 -7.52 3.43
CA LEU A 211 1.94 -6.35 4.17
C LEU A 211 0.63 -5.81 3.57
N LEU A 212 0.58 -5.63 2.25
CA LEU A 212 -0.62 -5.17 1.55
C LEU A 212 -1.79 -6.14 1.75
N LYS A 213 -1.54 -7.45 1.63
CA LYS A 213 -2.55 -8.48 1.89
C LYS A 213 -3.01 -8.50 3.35
N GLY A 214 -2.08 -8.30 4.28
CA GLY A 214 -2.37 -8.14 5.71
C GLY A 214 -3.28 -6.94 6.01
N TYR A 215 -3.19 -5.88 5.21
CA TYR A 215 -4.06 -4.71 5.32
C TYR A 215 -5.47 -5.03 4.83
N ASP A 216 -5.59 -5.62 3.63
CA ASP A 216 -6.86 -6.14 3.11
C ASP A 216 -6.61 -7.26 2.09
N LYS A 217 -7.42 -8.33 2.12
CA LYS A 217 -7.29 -9.46 1.18
C LYS A 217 -7.44 -9.05 -0.29
N LYS A 218 -8.18 -7.97 -0.56
CA LYS A 218 -8.43 -7.36 -1.87
C LYS A 218 -7.65 -6.04 -2.05
N CYS A 219 -6.49 -5.91 -1.41
CA CYS A 219 -5.63 -4.72 -1.50
C CYS A 219 -5.33 -4.29 -2.94
N GLU A 220 -5.40 -5.21 -3.90
CA GLU A 220 -5.21 -4.95 -5.33
C GLU A 220 -6.24 -3.97 -5.93
N LEU A 221 -7.44 -3.90 -5.34
CA LEU A 221 -8.54 -3.03 -5.78
C LEU A 221 -8.64 -1.72 -4.98
N LEU A 222 -7.84 -1.56 -3.92
CA LEU A 222 -7.94 -0.41 -3.04
C LEU A 222 -7.05 0.75 -3.53
N LEU A 223 -7.56 1.97 -3.35
CA LEU A 223 -6.79 3.21 -3.51
C LEU A 223 -6.00 3.47 -2.23
N ILE A 224 -4.98 2.65 -1.99
CA ILE A 224 -4.09 2.74 -0.82
C ILE A 224 -2.71 3.21 -1.24
N ASN A 225 -2.08 4.02 -0.38
CA ASN A 225 -0.68 4.38 -0.57
C ASN A 225 0.23 3.28 0.00
N ILE A 226 1.04 2.67 -0.86
CA ILE A 226 1.93 1.57 -0.49
C ILE A 226 3.04 2.05 0.46
N PHE A 227 3.60 3.23 0.17
CA PHE A 227 4.67 3.82 0.97
C PHE A 227 4.23 4.10 2.41
N GLU A 228 3.00 4.58 2.61
CA GLU A 228 2.42 4.83 3.93
C GLU A 228 2.44 3.56 4.78
N LEU A 229 1.93 2.45 4.25
CA LEU A 229 1.87 1.18 4.97
C LEU A 229 3.27 0.67 5.29
N VAL A 230 4.19 0.70 4.32
CA VAL A 230 5.58 0.26 4.51
C VAL A 230 6.27 1.14 5.55
N LEU A 231 6.09 2.46 5.51
CA LEU A 231 6.67 3.40 6.46
C LEU A 231 6.15 3.16 7.88
N ILE A 232 4.84 3.07 8.07
CA ILE A 232 4.23 2.87 9.39
C ILE A 232 4.71 1.57 10.03
N ASN A 233 4.70 0.46 9.29
CA ASN A 233 5.17 -0.82 9.82
C ASN A 233 6.67 -0.78 10.11
N SER A 234 7.48 -0.13 9.26
CA SER A 234 8.91 0.07 9.51
C SER A 234 9.17 0.85 10.79
N LEU A 235 8.41 1.92 11.05
CA LEU A 235 8.51 2.67 12.30
C LEU A 235 8.15 1.78 13.51
N GLY A 236 7.11 0.95 13.40
CA GLY A 236 6.75 -0.02 14.43
C GLY A 236 7.89 -0.98 14.77
N LEU A 237 8.61 -1.47 13.75
CA LEU A 237 9.77 -2.37 13.95
C LEU A 237 10.91 -1.67 14.66
N ILE A 238 11.23 -0.42 14.26
CA ILE A 238 12.23 0.40 14.94
C ILE A 238 11.85 0.62 16.41
N ILE A 239 10.59 0.96 16.69
CA ILE A 239 10.08 1.11 18.06
C ILE A 239 10.25 -0.20 18.85
N CYS A 240 10.06 -1.36 18.21
CA CYS A 240 10.28 -2.67 18.83
C CYS A 240 11.75 -3.11 18.90
N ASN A 241 12.71 -2.31 18.41
CA ASN A 241 14.12 -2.67 18.24
C ASN A 241 14.32 -3.94 17.39
N LYS A 242 13.49 -4.13 16.37
CA LYS A 242 13.60 -5.22 15.41
C LYS A 242 14.35 -4.78 14.15
N ASP A 243 14.86 -5.76 13.42
CA ASP A 243 15.42 -5.52 12.10
C ASP A 243 14.31 -5.24 11.07
N LEU A 244 14.70 -4.67 9.93
CA LEU A 244 13.79 -4.29 8.84
C LEU A 244 13.72 -5.36 7.73
N SER A 245 14.21 -6.59 7.97
CA SER A 245 14.15 -7.66 6.96
C SER A 245 12.74 -8.22 6.81
N SER A 246 11.88 -8.06 7.81
CA SER A 246 10.46 -8.41 7.73
C SER A 246 9.57 -7.25 8.13
N LEU A 247 8.51 -7.03 7.37
CA LEU A 247 7.53 -5.95 7.60
C LEU A 247 6.39 -6.34 8.58
N ASN A 248 6.48 -7.51 9.23
CA ASN A 248 5.40 -8.02 10.08
C ASN A 248 5.42 -7.41 11.49
N ILE A 249 4.29 -6.86 11.95
CA ILE A 249 4.06 -6.46 13.34
C ILE A 249 3.01 -7.37 13.95
N ASN A 250 3.38 -8.17 14.97
CA ASN A 250 2.44 -9.09 15.62
C ASN A 250 1.77 -8.45 16.86
N ASN A 251 0.91 -9.20 17.55
CA ASN A 251 0.19 -8.68 18.73
C ASN A 251 1.10 -8.30 19.90
N LEU A 252 2.20 -9.04 20.14
CA LEU A 252 3.16 -8.68 21.19
C LEU A 252 3.89 -7.37 20.86
N ASP A 253 4.20 -7.16 19.58
CA ASP A 253 4.82 -5.93 19.10
C ASP A 253 3.89 -4.73 19.29
N ARG A 254 2.60 -4.90 18.99
CA ARG A 254 1.59 -3.84 19.22
C ARG A 254 1.48 -3.46 20.69
N GLU A 255 1.59 -4.42 21.61
CA GLU A 255 1.65 -4.12 23.05
C GLU A 255 2.93 -3.35 23.44
N ILE A 256 4.08 -3.70 22.88
CA ILE A 256 5.33 -2.96 23.10
C ILE A 256 5.19 -1.51 22.60
N ILE A 257 4.69 -1.34 21.38
CA ILE A 257 4.47 -0.02 20.77
C ILE A 257 3.51 0.80 21.63
N LYS A 258 2.37 0.23 22.03
CA LYS A 258 1.39 0.89 22.90
C LYS A 258 2.05 1.39 24.20
N ASN A 259 2.75 0.50 24.90
CA ASN A 259 3.38 0.83 26.18
C ASN A 259 4.42 1.96 26.08
N LYS A 260 5.12 2.06 24.93
CA LYS A 260 6.10 3.12 24.67
C LYS A 260 5.44 4.46 24.33
N LEU A 261 4.36 4.44 23.56
CA LEU A 261 3.80 5.65 22.94
C LEU A 261 2.60 6.24 23.69
N GLU A 262 1.84 5.45 24.45
CA GLU A 262 0.56 5.86 25.06
C GLU A 262 0.66 7.07 26.00
N LYS A 263 1.81 7.27 26.63
CA LYS A 263 2.05 8.35 27.60
C LYS A 263 2.57 9.64 26.98
N LEU A 264 2.93 9.62 25.69
CA LEU A 264 3.50 10.78 25.01
C LEU A 264 2.39 11.75 24.60
N SER A 265 2.67 13.05 24.76
CA SER A 265 1.86 14.08 24.09
C SER A 265 2.03 13.97 22.57
N ILE A 266 1.12 14.58 21.81
CA ILE A 266 1.20 14.54 20.34
C ILE A 266 2.51 15.13 19.79
N GLY A 267 3.05 16.16 20.46
CA GLY A 267 4.32 16.78 20.09
C GLY A 267 5.51 15.88 20.37
N GLU A 268 5.52 15.19 21.52
CA GLU A 268 6.55 14.21 21.87
C GLU A 268 6.50 12.98 20.97
N LEU A 269 5.29 12.48 20.69
CA LEU A 269 5.08 11.37 19.77
C LEU A 269 5.60 11.71 18.36
N ASN A 270 5.26 12.89 17.84
CA ASN A 270 5.78 13.36 16.56
C ASN A 270 7.32 13.47 16.55
N ALA A 271 7.92 13.96 17.64
CA ALA A 271 9.37 14.06 17.76
C ALA A 271 10.07 12.68 17.81
N GLU A 272 9.52 11.72 18.56
CA GLU A 272 10.03 10.35 18.60
C GLU A 272 9.89 9.67 17.24
N LEU A 273 8.75 9.77 16.56
CA LEU A 273 8.59 9.20 15.23
C LEU A 273 9.54 9.82 14.19
N ILE A 274 9.87 11.11 14.28
CA ILE A 274 10.90 11.75 13.45
C ILE A 274 12.27 11.14 13.72
N LYS A 275 12.58 10.81 14.97
CA LYS A 275 13.84 10.16 15.34
C LYS A 275 13.87 8.72 14.85
N ASP A 276 12.80 7.96 15.02
CA ASP A 276 12.67 6.59 14.53
C ASP A 276 12.76 6.52 13.00
N ALA A 277 12.18 7.50 12.29
CA ALA A 277 12.33 7.62 10.84
C ALA A 277 13.78 7.86 10.42
N LYS A 278 14.57 8.65 11.15
CA LYS A 278 16.00 8.82 10.86
C LYS A 278 16.76 7.51 11.04
N ILE A 279 16.52 6.80 12.14
CA ILE A 279 17.12 5.50 12.41
C ILE A 279 16.75 4.50 11.29
N CYS A 280 15.49 4.49 10.87
CA CYS A 280 15.02 3.68 9.74
C CYS A 280 15.83 3.97 8.46
N LEU A 281 15.95 5.24 8.05
CA LEU A 281 16.72 5.61 6.86
C LEU A 281 18.21 5.28 6.97
N GLU A 282 18.79 5.42 8.17
CA GLU A 282 20.18 5.04 8.44
C GLU A 282 20.40 3.54 8.26
N ILE A 283 19.50 2.70 8.79
CA ILE A 283 19.56 1.23 8.64
C ILE A 283 19.38 0.80 7.18
N LEU A 284 18.49 1.47 6.43
CA LEU A 284 18.25 1.20 5.00
C LEU A 284 19.34 1.79 4.08
N GLU A 285 20.34 2.45 4.66
CA GLU A 285 21.43 3.15 3.97
C GLU A 285 20.95 4.18 2.95
N ILE A 286 19.83 4.84 3.23
CA ILE A 286 19.29 5.90 2.37
C ILE A 286 19.94 7.24 2.74
N LYS A 287 20.68 7.81 1.79
CA LYS A 287 21.38 9.11 1.96
C LYS A 287 20.58 10.30 1.43
N ASN A 288 19.43 10.06 0.81
CA ASN A 288 18.62 11.12 0.22
C ASN A 288 17.95 11.98 1.31
N THR A 289 18.44 13.21 1.48
CA THR A 289 17.91 14.15 2.47
C THR A 289 16.51 14.65 2.13
N GLU A 290 16.12 14.64 0.85
CA GLU A 290 14.78 15.05 0.41
C GLU A 290 13.71 14.04 0.82
N LEU A 291 14.04 12.74 0.85
CA LEU A 291 13.15 11.71 1.38
C LEU A 291 12.85 11.96 2.86
N MET A 292 13.86 12.32 3.67
CA MET A 292 13.61 12.66 5.07
C MET A 292 12.71 13.89 5.20
N THR A 293 12.89 14.90 4.33
CA THR A 293 11.99 16.07 4.30
C THR A 293 10.57 15.68 3.92
N TYR A 294 10.40 14.77 2.97
CA TYR A 294 9.10 14.21 2.58
C TYR A 294 8.43 13.47 3.75
N ILE A 295 9.15 12.54 4.39
CA ILE A 295 8.66 11.79 5.56
C ILE A 295 8.24 12.73 6.69
N LYS A 296 9.05 13.76 7.02
CA LYS A 296 8.72 14.73 8.07
C LYS A 296 7.39 15.44 7.85
N LYS A 297 7.03 15.73 6.59
CA LYS A 297 5.75 16.39 6.28
C LYS A 297 4.55 15.50 6.66
N GLY A 298 4.71 14.19 6.59
CA GLY A 298 3.65 13.23 6.87
C GLY A 298 3.63 12.66 8.28
N ILE A 299 4.76 12.67 9.01
CA ILE A 299 4.82 12.08 10.36
C ILE A 299 3.77 12.64 11.32
N LEU A 300 3.39 13.91 11.20
CA LEU A 300 2.33 14.47 12.05
C LEU A 300 1.00 13.73 11.87
N ASN A 301 0.65 13.36 10.64
CA ASN A 301 -0.55 12.59 10.34
C ASN A 301 -0.45 11.17 10.92
N ILE A 302 0.73 10.53 10.81
CA ILE A 302 1.01 9.22 11.43
C ILE A 302 0.87 9.31 12.95
N ALA A 303 1.43 10.34 13.58
CA ALA A 303 1.36 10.55 15.02
C ALA A 303 -0.08 10.71 15.50
N LEU A 304 -0.89 11.48 14.77
CA LEU A 304 -2.31 11.66 15.06
C LEU A 304 -3.07 10.33 14.94
N LEU A 305 -2.85 9.58 13.86
CA LEU A 305 -3.46 8.27 13.61
C LEU A 305 -3.10 7.27 14.72
N ILE A 306 -1.81 7.13 15.07
CA ILE A 306 -1.36 6.24 16.14
C ILE A 306 -2.00 6.61 17.47
N ASN A 307 -1.98 7.90 17.84
CA ASN A 307 -2.55 8.38 19.11
C ASN A 307 -4.05 8.08 19.21
N GLU A 308 -4.81 8.26 18.13
CA GLU A 308 -6.22 7.90 18.09
C GLU A 308 -6.42 6.39 18.27
N ARG A 309 -5.62 5.58 17.57
CA ARG A 309 -5.76 4.12 17.54
C ARG A 309 -5.30 3.44 18.83
N ILE A 310 -4.34 4.04 19.54
CA ILE A 310 -4.00 3.66 20.93
C ILE A 310 -5.22 3.83 21.85
N LYS A 311 -5.89 5.00 21.79
CA LYS A 311 -7.06 5.29 22.63
C LYS A 311 -8.24 4.37 22.36
N LEU A 312 -8.41 3.97 21.10
CA LEU A 312 -9.46 3.03 20.68
C LEU A 312 -9.09 1.56 20.90
N ASN A 313 -7.87 1.26 21.35
CA ASN A 313 -7.30 -0.08 21.42
C ASN A 313 -7.43 -0.84 20.09
N LYS A 314 -7.13 -0.14 18.99
CA LYS A 314 -7.18 -0.63 17.60
C LYS A 314 -5.87 -0.43 16.85
N LEU A 315 -4.74 -0.69 17.51
CA LEU A 315 -3.42 -0.56 16.89
C LEU A 315 -3.26 -1.52 15.71
N GLU A 316 -4.08 -2.58 15.64
CA GLU A 316 -4.06 -3.55 14.56
C GLU A 316 -4.46 -3.01 13.20
N THR A 317 -5.17 -1.88 13.16
CA THR A 317 -5.51 -1.20 11.91
C THR A 317 -4.42 -0.22 11.45
N VAL A 318 -3.35 -0.05 12.22
CA VAL A 318 -2.23 0.88 11.91
C VAL A 318 -0.97 0.08 11.63
N PHE A 319 -0.56 -0.75 12.59
CA PHE A 319 0.61 -1.59 12.43
C PHE A 319 0.16 -2.97 12.03
N ILE A 320 0.29 -3.31 10.76
CA ILE A 320 -0.35 -4.48 10.16
C ILE A 320 0.45 -5.77 10.42
N SER A 321 -0.27 -6.87 10.64
CA SER A 321 0.33 -8.22 10.64
C SER A 321 0.17 -8.85 9.28
N PHE A 322 1.07 -9.75 8.89
CA PHE A 322 0.80 -10.62 7.75
C PHE A 322 -0.40 -11.50 8.02
N ASN A 323 -1.23 -11.74 7.01
CA ASN A 323 -2.26 -12.75 7.11
C ASN A 323 -1.56 -14.11 7.26
N GLU A 324 -1.80 -14.80 8.36
CA GLU A 324 -1.26 -16.16 8.61
C GLU A 324 -1.89 -17.23 7.68
N GLU A 325 -2.70 -16.84 6.69
CA GLU A 325 -3.58 -17.74 5.91
C GLU A 325 -3.07 -18.11 4.51
N GLU A 326 -1.86 -17.76 4.09
CA GLU A 326 -1.36 -18.12 2.75
C GLU A 326 -0.50 -19.39 2.76
N CYS A 327 -1.15 -20.56 2.94
CA CYS A 327 -0.77 -21.83 2.28
C CYS A 327 -1.80 -22.96 2.51
N ASN A 328 -3.10 -22.72 2.31
CA ASN A 328 -4.10 -23.80 2.40
C ASN A 328 -4.73 -24.07 1.03
N GLU A 329 -4.01 -24.79 0.16
CA GLU A 329 -4.70 -25.68 -0.78
C GLU A 329 -5.61 -26.59 0.07
N ILE A 330 -6.92 -26.45 -0.11
CA ILE A 330 -7.93 -27.30 0.50
C ILE A 330 -7.75 -28.71 -0.09
N ILE A 331 -7.63 -29.71 0.78
CA ILE A 331 -7.53 -31.11 0.40
C ILE A 331 -8.95 -31.69 0.46
N GLU A 332 -9.54 -31.96 -0.70
CA GLU A 332 -10.80 -32.71 -0.79
C GLU A 332 -10.51 -34.20 -0.57
N TYR A 333 -11.13 -34.76 0.48
CA TYR A 333 -11.14 -36.20 0.70
C TYR A 333 -12.35 -36.83 0.00
N THR A 334 -12.20 -38.06 -0.47
CA THR A 334 -13.32 -38.87 -0.96
C THR A 334 -13.21 -40.23 -0.30
N ASP A 335 -14.22 -40.57 0.49
CA ASP A 335 -14.21 -41.82 1.24
C ASP A 335 -14.28 -43.06 0.31
N GLY A 336 -13.76 -44.18 0.81
CA GLY A 336 -13.87 -45.47 0.15
C GLY A 336 -15.30 -46.02 0.17
N ILE A 337 -15.51 -47.08 -0.61
CA ILE A 337 -16.80 -47.77 -0.65
C ILE A 337 -17.02 -48.50 0.68
N ARG A 338 -18.10 -48.16 1.38
CA ARG A 338 -18.51 -48.82 2.62
C ARG A 338 -18.81 -50.30 2.44
N MET A 339 -18.40 -51.09 3.41
CA MET A 339 -18.60 -52.52 3.46
C MET A 339 -20.06 -52.87 3.77
N ALA A 340 -20.58 -53.92 3.14
CA ALA A 340 -21.91 -54.43 3.49
C ALA A 340 -21.95 -54.94 4.94
N ASN A 341 -23.00 -54.59 5.70
CA ASN A 341 -23.15 -54.93 7.12
C ASN A 341 -22.90 -56.41 7.46
N SER A 342 -23.30 -57.33 6.57
CA SER A 342 -23.11 -58.77 6.77
C SER A 342 -21.64 -59.20 6.68
N LYS A 343 -20.82 -58.50 5.88
CA LYS A 343 -19.38 -58.71 5.80
C LYS A 343 -18.65 -58.01 6.95
N PHE A 344 -19.06 -56.79 7.27
CA PHE A 344 -18.50 -56.02 8.38
C PHE A 344 -18.65 -56.76 9.71
N LYS A 345 -19.83 -57.33 9.97
CA LYS A 345 -20.07 -58.15 11.18
C LYS A 345 -19.15 -59.38 11.27
N LYS A 346 -18.96 -60.10 10.17
CA LYS A 346 -18.06 -61.27 10.14
C LYS A 346 -16.61 -60.86 10.37
N LEU A 347 -16.18 -59.76 9.74
CA LEU A 347 -14.82 -59.25 9.89
C LEU A 347 -14.54 -58.82 11.34
N THR A 348 -15.46 -58.10 11.98
CA THR A 348 -15.30 -57.69 13.38
C THR A 348 -15.28 -58.88 14.35
N GLU A 349 -16.08 -59.93 14.09
CA GLU A 349 -15.98 -61.19 14.84
C GLU A 349 -14.60 -61.86 14.65
N GLU A 350 -14.10 -61.92 13.42
CA GLU A 350 -12.78 -62.49 13.10
C GLU A 350 -11.62 -61.71 13.75
N ILE A 351 -11.70 -60.37 13.78
CA ILE A 351 -10.70 -59.52 14.45
C ILE A 351 -10.70 -59.77 15.97
N ARG A 352 -11.89 -59.93 16.59
CA ARG A 352 -12.01 -60.20 18.03
C ARG A 352 -11.51 -61.59 18.42
N GLU A 353 -11.67 -62.59 17.55
CA GLU A 353 -11.18 -63.96 17.77
C GLU A 353 -9.66 -64.09 17.55
N CYS A 354 -9.03 -63.11 16.89
CA CYS A 354 -7.60 -63.10 16.66
C CYS A 354 -6.82 -62.80 17.96
N SER A 355 -5.80 -63.62 18.26
CA SER A 355 -5.01 -63.51 19.49
C SER A 355 -3.72 -62.71 19.34
N LEU A 356 -3.23 -62.51 18.11
CA LEU A 356 -1.99 -61.77 17.82
C LEU A 356 -2.30 -60.37 17.30
N VAL A 357 -1.67 -59.36 17.91
CA VAL A 357 -1.92 -57.94 17.59
C VAL A 357 -1.52 -57.62 16.15
N GLU A 358 -0.41 -58.18 15.68
CA GLU A 358 0.08 -57.99 14.31
C GLU A 358 -0.93 -58.54 13.27
N ASP A 359 -1.53 -59.69 13.56
CA ASP A 359 -2.52 -60.31 12.68
C ASP A 359 -3.83 -59.51 12.67
N LYS A 360 -4.26 -58.95 13.82
CA LYS A 360 -5.39 -58.01 13.88
C LYS A 360 -5.17 -56.79 13.00
N ILE A 361 -4.00 -56.15 13.13
CA ILE A 361 -3.65 -54.96 12.33
C ILE A 361 -3.68 -55.30 10.83
N LEU A 362 -3.14 -56.47 10.46
CA LEU A 362 -3.10 -56.93 9.07
C LEU A 362 -4.50 -57.23 8.52
N LEU A 363 -5.38 -57.85 9.31
CA LEU A 363 -6.79 -58.07 8.97
C LEU A 363 -7.52 -56.74 8.74
N ILE A 364 -7.31 -55.75 9.60
CA ILE A 364 -7.91 -54.42 9.46
C ILE A 364 -7.45 -53.74 8.16
N LYS A 365 -6.14 -53.59 7.96
CA LYS A 365 -5.59 -52.85 6.80
C LYS A 365 -5.94 -53.50 5.46
N ASN A 366 -6.08 -54.83 5.42
CA ASN A 366 -6.41 -55.55 4.20
C ASN A 366 -7.89 -55.42 3.83
N ASN A 367 -8.80 -55.36 4.81
CA ASN A 367 -10.23 -55.48 4.56
C ASN A 367 -11.03 -54.18 4.69
N ILE A 368 -10.57 -53.22 5.50
CA ILE A 368 -11.26 -51.93 5.68
C ILE A 368 -10.69 -50.91 4.71
N LYS A 369 -11.57 -50.24 3.96
CA LYS A 369 -11.21 -49.31 2.87
C LYS A 369 -11.90 -47.95 2.94
N SER A 370 -12.88 -47.77 3.82
CA SER A 370 -13.50 -46.47 4.11
C SER A 370 -13.14 -46.00 5.52
N LEU A 371 -13.10 -44.69 5.70
CA LEU A 371 -12.91 -44.01 6.98
C LEU A 371 -14.09 -44.28 7.91
N GLU A 372 -15.32 -44.31 7.40
CA GLU A 372 -16.50 -44.69 8.18
C GLU A 372 -16.38 -46.11 8.77
N ASP A 373 -16.06 -47.12 7.95
CA ASP A 373 -15.93 -48.51 8.44
C ASP A 373 -14.75 -48.65 9.41
N LEU A 374 -13.70 -47.85 9.21
CA LEU A 374 -12.55 -47.84 10.12
C LEU A 374 -12.97 -47.34 11.51
N VAL A 375 -13.71 -46.24 11.57
CA VAL A 375 -14.18 -45.68 12.85
C VAL A 375 -15.22 -46.60 13.49
N ASP A 376 -16.17 -47.13 12.71
CA ASP A 376 -17.13 -48.13 13.18
C ASP A 376 -16.41 -49.35 13.78
N MET A 377 -15.32 -49.83 13.16
CA MET A 377 -14.56 -50.97 13.66
C MET A 377 -13.81 -50.64 14.95
N LEU A 378 -13.20 -49.46 15.02
CA LEU A 378 -12.52 -48.98 16.23
C LEU A 378 -13.50 -48.86 17.41
N ASN A 379 -14.77 -48.55 17.15
CA ASN A 379 -15.83 -48.51 18.15
C ASN A 379 -16.51 -49.86 18.43
N ALA A 380 -16.15 -50.91 17.68
CA ALA A 380 -16.75 -52.24 17.81
C ALA A 380 -15.94 -53.17 18.74
N ASP A 381 -15.30 -52.68 19.80
CA ASP A 381 -14.56 -53.52 20.78
C ASP A 381 -13.60 -54.53 20.13
N CYS A 382 -12.95 -54.13 19.03
CA CYS A 382 -12.03 -54.99 18.28
C CYS A 382 -10.58 -54.90 18.79
N LEU A 383 -10.23 -53.76 19.39
CA LEU A 383 -8.91 -53.45 19.94
C LEU A 383 -9.04 -53.05 21.42
N PHE A 384 -8.03 -53.39 22.23
CA PHE A 384 -7.98 -53.05 23.65
C PHE A 384 -6.60 -52.56 24.10
N GLY A 385 -6.56 -51.52 24.94
CA GLY A 385 -5.33 -51.03 25.56
C GLY A 385 -4.21 -50.73 24.56
N ASP A 386 -3.04 -51.34 24.75
CA ASP A 386 -1.85 -51.13 23.91
C ASP A 386 -2.06 -51.54 22.43
N GLU A 387 -3.10 -52.32 22.11
CA GLU A 387 -3.46 -52.67 20.73
C GLU A 387 -3.84 -51.43 19.91
N TYR A 388 -4.49 -50.43 20.52
CA TYR A 388 -4.79 -49.15 19.86
C TYR A 388 -3.51 -48.41 19.45
N ILE A 389 -2.54 -48.35 20.37
CA ILE A 389 -1.26 -47.65 20.13
C ILE A 389 -0.49 -48.37 19.03
N ALA A 390 -0.46 -49.71 19.04
CA ALA A 390 0.16 -50.50 17.99
C ALA A 390 -0.50 -50.26 16.62
N PHE A 391 -1.84 -50.19 16.59
CA PHE A 391 -2.59 -49.89 15.37
C PHE A 391 -2.31 -48.47 14.87
N PHE A 392 -2.38 -47.44 15.71
CA PHE A 392 -2.13 -46.05 15.29
C PHE A 392 -0.71 -45.83 14.78
N LYS A 393 0.29 -46.51 15.36
CA LYS A 393 1.68 -46.51 14.83
C LYS A 393 1.79 -47.15 13.45
N SER A 394 0.85 -48.00 13.06
CA SER A 394 0.84 -48.66 11.75
C SER A 394 0.19 -47.82 10.64
N LEU A 395 -0.47 -46.71 11.00
CA LEU A 395 -1.12 -45.80 10.08
C LEU A 395 -0.12 -44.80 9.50
N SER A 396 -0.36 -44.39 8.26
CA SER A 396 0.34 -43.29 7.62
C SER A 396 -0.05 -41.95 8.24
N LYS A 397 0.78 -40.94 8.01
CA LYS A 397 0.52 -39.57 8.46
C LYS A 397 -0.84 -39.04 8.00
N MET A 398 -1.22 -39.29 6.74
CA MET A 398 -2.52 -38.84 6.21
C MET A 398 -3.70 -39.58 6.84
N GLU A 399 -3.59 -40.89 7.10
CA GLU A 399 -4.62 -41.65 7.80
C GLU A 399 -4.83 -41.13 9.24
N ILE A 400 -3.75 -40.74 9.93
CA ILE A 400 -3.83 -40.10 11.26
C ILE A 400 -4.51 -38.73 11.18
N VAL A 401 -4.20 -37.92 10.16
CA VAL A 401 -4.83 -36.60 9.97
C VAL A 401 -6.33 -36.75 9.67
N LEU A 402 -6.71 -37.68 8.77
CA LEU A 402 -8.10 -37.97 8.43
C LEU A 402 -8.88 -38.45 9.67
N LEU A 403 -8.32 -39.39 10.44
CA LEU A 403 -8.94 -39.88 11.67
C LEU A 403 -9.07 -38.77 12.71
N SER A 404 -8.06 -37.89 12.84
CA SER A 404 -8.13 -36.72 13.73
C SER A 404 -9.21 -35.72 13.30
N LYS A 405 -9.38 -35.48 12.00
CA LYS A 405 -10.43 -34.61 11.45
C LYS A 405 -11.81 -35.19 11.73
N TYR A 406 -12.00 -36.47 11.41
CA TYR A 406 -13.28 -37.17 11.58
C TYR A 406 -13.71 -37.24 13.05
N ILE A 407 -12.80 -37.60 13.96
CA ILE A 407 -13.07 -37.62 15.40
C ILE A 407 -13.40 -36.21 15.94
N SER A 408 -12.75 -35.16 15.42
CA SER A 408 -13.04 -33.78 15.83
C SER A 408 -14.45 -33.34 15.39
N ASP A 409 -14.85 -33.70 14.16
CA ASP A 409 -16.16 -33.34 13.62
C ASP A 409 -17.30 -34.12 14.32
N LEU A 410 -17.07 -35.40 14.68
CA LEU A 410 -18.01 -36.22 15.47
C LEU A 410 -18.19 -35.77 16.93
N SER A 411 -17.20 -35.08 17.52
CA SER A 411 -17.22 -34.65 18.93
C SER A 411 -18.37 -33.67 19.26
N PHE A 412 -19.08 -33.17 18.24
CA PHE A 412 -20.24 -32.29 18.39
C PHE A 412 -21.59 -33.01 18.47
N GLU A 413 -21.70 -34.31 18.13
CA GLU A 413 -23.03 -34.94 17.93
C GLU A 413 -23.40 -36.13 18.85
N TYR A 414 -22.48 -36.87 19.48
CA TYR A 414 -22.87 -38.01 20.34
C TYR A 414 -22.00 -38.27 21.58
N GLU A 415 -22.67 -38.57 22.70
CA GLU A 415 -22.10 -38.72 24.05
C GLU A 415 -21.52 -40.13 24.35
N TYR A 416 -21.27 -40.98 23.34
CA TYR A 416 -21.10 -42.43 23.53
C TYR A 416 -19.76 -43.08 23.10
N GLU A 417 -18.76 -42.36 22.60
CA GLU A 417 -17.49 -42.98 22.16
C GLU A 417 -16.29 -42.57 23.04
N LYS A 418 -16.22 -43.12 24.26
CA LYS A 418 -15.17 -42.73 25.22
C LYS A 418 -13.81 -43.37 24.93
N ASP A 419 -13.75 -44.60 24.44
CA ASP A 419 -12.49 -45.34 24.42
C ASP A 419 -11.61 -44.98 23.20
N LEU A 420 -12.18 -44.92 21.98
CA LEU A 420 -11.46 -44.46 20.80
C LEU A 420 -10.94 -43.03 20.98
N TYR A 421 -11.80 -42.09 21.40
CA TYR A 421 -11.42 -40.69 21.59
C TYR A 421 -10.29 -40.55 22.62
N VAL A 422 -10.37 -41.27 23.75
CA VAL A 422 -9.36 -41.20 24.81
C VAL A 422 -8.03 -41.81 24.35
N GLU A 423 -8.05 -43.00 23.74
CA GLU A 423 -6.83 -43.67 23.29
C GLU A 423 -6.18 -42.94 22.11
N PHE A 424 -6.96 -42.39 21.18
CA PHE A 424 -6.43 -41.60 20.07
C PHE A 424 -5.81 -40.28 20.55
N ASN A 425 -6.46 -39.56 21.46
CA ASN A 425 -5.88 -38.33 22.03
C ASN A 425 -4.62 -38.59 22.85
N LYS A 426 -4.56 -39.69 23.62
CA LYS A 426 -3.33 -40.13 24.30
C LYS A 426 -2.20 -40.36 23.29
N TYR A 427 -2.52 -41.00 22.16
CA TYR A 427 -1.55 -41.21 21.09
C TYR A 427 -1.05 -39.89 20.49
N ILE A 428 -1.94 -38.98 20.10
CA ILE A 428 -1.57 -37.66 19.55
C ILE A 428 -0.69 -36.87 20.53
N LEU A 429 -1.05 -36.85 21.82
CA LEU A 429 -0.26 -36.17 22.86
C LEU A 429 1.12 -36.81 23.10
N SER A 430 1.29 -38.09 22.74
CA SER A 430 2.57 -38.78 22.83
C SER A 430 3.54 -38.45 21.68
N LEU A 431 3.07 -37.87 20.59
CA LEU A 431 3.89 -37.45 19.44
C LEU A 431 4.74 -36.22 19.77
N ARG A 432 5.78 -35.94 18.98
CA ARG A 432 6.59 -34.72 19.15
C ARG A 432 5.75 -33.47 18.85
N LYS A 433 6.08 -32.34 19.48
CA LYS A 433 5.35 -31.07 19.25
C LYS A 433 5.31 -30.64 17.78
N GLU A 434 6.37 -30.92 17.03
CA GLU A 434 6.44 -30.66 15.58
C GLU A 434 5.40 -31.51 14.82
N GLU A 435 5.32 -32.81 15.12
CA GLU A 435 4.36 -33.73 14.49
C GLU A 435 2.90 -33.38 14.85
N GLN A 436 2.65 -32.99 16.10
CA GLN A 436 1.33 -32.52 16.53
C GLN A 436 0.91 -31.25 15.79
N ARG A 437 1.85 -30.33 15.57
CA ARG A 437 1.61 -29.10 14.82
C ARG A 437 1.31 -29.40 13.36
N GLU A 438 2.11 -30.24 12.71
CA GLU A 438 1.89 -30.65 11.32
C GLU A 438 0.55 -31.37 11.12
N ILE A 439 0.14 -32.21 12.08
CA ILE A 439 -1.17 -32.89 12.03
C ILE A 439 -2.30 -31.86 12.12
N ASN A 440 -2.22 -30.90 13.04
CA ASN A 440 -3.24 -29.86 13.18
C ASN A 440 -3.30 -28.94 11.95
N GLU A 441 -2.15 -28.52 11.42
CA GLU A 441 -2.07 -27.68 10.20
C GLU A 441 -2.68 -28.39 8.98
N LEU A 442 -2.44 -29.70 8.81
CA LEU A 442 -3.06 -30.47 7.72
C LEU A 442 -4.55 -30.75 7.97
N LYS A 443 -4.95 -31.01 9.22
CA LYS A 443 -6.33 -31.29 9.61
C LYS A 443 -7.26 -30.14 9.23
N ASP A 444 -6.83 -28.90 9.46
CA ASP A 444 -7.63 -27.69 9.17
C ASP A 444 -7.76 -27.43 7.65
N ARG A 445 -7.02 -28.17 6.83
CA ARG A 445 -7.07 -28.11 5.36
C ARG A 445 -7.93 -29.19 4.73
N ILE A 446 -8.37 -30.21 5.48
CA ILE A 446 -9.16 -31.32 4.95
C ILE A 446 -10.64 -30.96 4.97
N ASN A 447 -11.29 -31.13 3.82
CA ASN A 447 -12.74 -31.22 3.72
C ASN A 447 -13.12 -32.70 3.55
N LEU A 448 -13.88 -33.25 4.52
CA LEU A 448 -14.29 -34.66 4.55
C LEU A 448 -15.44 -34.98 3.61
#